data_AF-A0A1X0S9E4-F1
#
_entry.id   AF-A0A1X0S9E4-F1
#
_cell.length_a   1.000
_cell.length_b   1.000
_cell.length_c   1.000
_cell.angle_alpha   90.00
_cell.angle_beta   90.00
_cell.angle_gamma   90.00
#
_symmetry.space_group_name_H-M   'P 1'
#
loop_
_entity.id
_entity.type
_entity.pdbx_description
1 polymer ?
#
loop_
_entity_poly.entity_id
_entity_poly.type
_entity_poly.pdbx_seq_one_letter_code
_entity_poly.pdbx_strand_id
1 'polypeptide(L)'
;MATEYPNCVYEGCDIVEVANKRVSLQQVTFRYGNVLDRLPFEDNSFDFVHMRLFVLALQVNQWPIAINEILRVTKPGVHSACKARGQDPRIALQLEKLVSENKQATSVQSDYRSVDMASNTKTAKMFVWDWIETIKSMLPVIASKMGIETEEERKAYLDKLKYGLTHSNSYTYMNAVTAIKK
;
A
#
# COMPACT_ATOMS: atom_id res chain seq x y z
N MET A 1 -15.73 -5.28 -1.86
CA MET A 1 -15.05 -4.19 -1.13
C MET A 1 -15.93 -3.55 -0.06
N ALA A 2 -16.90 -2.68 -0.38
CA ALA A 2 -17.67 -1.96 0.65
C ALA A 2 -18.42 -2.85 1.66
N THR A 3 -18.91 -4.01 1.22
CA THR A 3 -19.55 -5.02 2.08
C THR A 3 -18.55 -5.86 2.88
N GLU A 4 -17.32 -6.02 2.37
CA GLU A 4 -16.26 -6.81 3.02
C GLU A 4 -15.50 -5.99 4.06
N TYR A 5 -15.38 -4.67 3.86
CA TYR A 5 -14.76 -3.75 4.81
C TYR A 5 -15.75 -2.63 5.18
N PRO A 6 -16.70 -2.93 6.09
CA PRO A 6 -17.79 -2.01 6.44
C PRO A 6 -17.33 -0.78 7.24
N ASN A 7 -16.14 -0.83 7.84
CA ASN A 7 -15.57 0.28 8.61
C ASN A 7 -14.76 1.28 7.75
N CYS A 8 -14.72 1.08 6.42
CA CYS A 8 -14.06 1.99 5.49
C CYS A 8 -15.06 3.00 4.93
N VAL A 9 -14.60 4.22 4.68
CA VAL A 9 -15.32 5.24 3.92
C VAL A 9 -14.87 5.14 2.46
N TYR A 10 -15.81 5.12 1.54
CA TYR A 10 -15.55 4.98 0.11
C TYR A 10 -16.01 6.23 -0.63
N GLU A 11 -15.12 6.80 -1.45
CA GLU A 11 -15.44 7.78 -2.47
C GLU A 11 -15.25 7.12 -3.84
N GLY A 12 -16.35 6.96 -4.57
CA GLY A 12 -16.35 6.44 -5.94
C GLY A 12 -16.41 7.58 -6.95
N CYS A 13 -15.78 7.39 -8.10
CA CYS A 13 -15.81 8.34 -9.20
C CYS A 13 -15.88 7.63 -10.55
N ASP A 14 -16.66 8.18 -11.47
CA ASP A 14 -16.71 7.78 -12.88
C ASP A 14 -17.13 8.98 -13.75
N ILE A 15 -16.88 8.90 -15.06
CA ILE A 15 -17.31 9.93 -16.02
C ILE A 15 -18.81 9.85 -16.31
N VAL A 16 -19.44 8.71 -16.01
CA VAL A 16 -20.88 8.45 -16.19
C VAL A 16 -21.57 7.95 -14.92
N GLU A 17 -22.90 8.04 -14.84
CA GLU A 17 -23.66 7.56 -13.68
C GLU A 17 -23.66 6.03 -13.64
N VAL A 18 -22.72 5.43 -12.92
CA VAL A 18 -22.64 3.96 -12.72
C VAL A 18 -23.09 3.53 -11.33
N ALA A 19 -23.42 4.49 -10.45
CA ALA A 19 -23.87 4.21 -9.10
C ALA A 19 -25.12 3.32 -9.13
N ASN A 20 -25.02 2.13 -8.55
CA ASN A 20 -26.14 1.21 -8.47
C ASN A 20 -27.18 1.76 -7.48
N LYS A 21 -28.23 2.42 -8.00
CA LYS A 21 -29.32 3.01 -7.19
C LYS A 21 -30.05 1.99 -6.30
N ARG A 22 -29.88 0.69 -6.53
CA ARG A 22 -30.48 -0.39 -5.72
C ARG A 22 -29.63 -0.79 -4.51
N VAL A 23 -28.34 -0.43 -4.50
CA VAL A 23 -27.39 -0.77 -3.43
C VAL A 23 -26.84 0.55 -2.88
N SER A 24 -27.69 1.26 -2.15
CA SER A 24 -27.25 2.43 -1.37
C SER A 24 -26.60 1.93 -0.10
N LEU A 25 -25.27 1.99 -0.05
CA LEU A 25 -24.50 1.76 1.18
C LEU A 25 -24.14 3.13 1.76
N GLN A 26 -24.49 3.38 3.02
CA GLN A 26 -24.24 4.66 3.68
C GLN A 26 -22.75 5.05 3.70
N GLN A 27 -21.84 4.07 3.66
CA GLN A 27 -20.40 4.33 3.62
C GLN A 27 -19.82 4.67 2.24
N VAL A 28 -20.64 4.76 1.18
CA VAL A 28 -20.18 5.05 -0.19
C VAL A 28 -20.77 6.37 -0.69
N THR A 29 -19.90 7.33 -0.98
CA THR A 29 -20.24 8.57 -1.68
C THR A 29 -19.76 8.47 -3.12
N PHE A 30 -20.55 8.95 -4.08
CA PHE A 30 -20.19 8.92 -5.50
C PHE A 30 -20.16 10.33 -6.09
N ARG A 31 -19.15 10.62 -6.90
CA ARG A 31 -18.95 11.91 -7.59
C ARG A 31 -18.66 11.69 -9.06
N TYR A 32 -19.01 12.65 -9.90
CA TYR A 32 -18.60 12.63 -11.30
C TYR A 32 -17.17 13.14 -11.44
N GLY A 33 -16.39 12.50 -12.30
CA GLY A 33 -15.03 12.94 -12.61
C GLY A 33 -14.35 12.05 -13.63
N ASN A 34 -13.54 12.68 -14.46
CA ASN A 34 -12.71 12.02 -15.46
C ASN A 34 -11.27 11.96 -14.93
N VAL A 35 -10.69 10.76 -14.87
CA VAL A 35 -9.31 10.55 -14.35
C VAL A 35 -8.23 11.17 -15.26
N LEU A 36 -8.58 11.53 -16.49
CA LEU A 36 -7.69 12.26 -17.40
C LEU A 36 -7.66 13.77 -17.14
N ASP A 37 -8.61 14.25 -16.34
CA ASP A 37 -8.67 15.61 -15.81
C ASP A 37 -8.33 15.59 -14.30
N ARG A 38 -8.38 16.75 -13.65
CA ARG A 38 -8.23 16.83 -12.19
C ARG A 38 -9.54 16.41 -11.51
N LEU A 39 -9.51 15.31 -10.76
CA LEU A 39 -10.61 14.85 -9.93
C LEU A 39 -10.90 15.85 -8.80
N PRO A 40 -12.17 15.93 -8.33
CA PRO A 40 -12.60 16.88 -7.30
C PRO A 40 -12.19 16.43 -5.88
N PHE A 41 -10.93 16.02 -5.73
CA PHE A 41 -10.33 15.56 -4.50
C PHE A 41 -9.02 16.30 -4.26
N GLU A 42 -8.77 16.63 -3.00
CA GLU A 42 -7.50 17.23 -2.58
C GLU A 42 -6.33 16.28 -2.77
N ASP A 43 -5.12 16.85 -2.82
CA ASP A 43 -3.90 16.05 -2.85
C ASP A 43 -3.81 15.22 -1.54
N ASN A 44 -3.36 13.96 -1.64
CA ASN A 44 -3.18 13.06 -0.49
C ASN A 44 -4.45 12.85 0.36
N SER A 45 -5.63 12.82 -0.25
CA SER A 45 -6.90 12.63 0.45
C SER A 45 -7.23 11.17 0.78
N PHE A 46 -6.66 10.20 0.05
CA PHE A 46 -7.01 8.78 0.18
C PHE A 46 -5.86 7.91 0.67
N ASP A 47 -6.12 7.03 1.64
CA ASP A 47 -5.16 6.03 2.10
C ASP A 47 -4.93 4.90 1.06
N PHE A 48 -5.94 4.65 0.21
CA PHE A 48 -5.91 3.63 -0.83
C PHE A 48 -6.80 4.05 -2.02
N VAL A 49 -6.28 3.90 -3.24
CA VAL A 49 -7.02 4.14 -4.48
C VAL A 49 -7.03 2.87 -5.32
N HIS A 50 -8.22 2.49 -5.77
CA HIS A 50 -8.43 1.30 -6.59
C HIS A 50 -9.03 1.70 -7.94
N MET A 51 -8.25 1.50 -9.01
CA MET A 51 -8.70 1.66 -10.39
C MET A 51 -8.83 0.26 -11.01
N ARG A 52 -10.03 -0.08 -11.51
CA ARG A 52 -10.33 -1.42 -12.02
C ARG A 52 -10.89 -1.38 -13.43
N LEU A 53 -10.39 -2.27 -14.29
CA LEU A 53 -10.85 -2.51 -15.66
C LEU A 53 -10.67 -1.31 -16.64
N PHE A 54 -9.74 -0.39 -16.33
CA PHE A 54 -9.44 0.76 -17.20
C PHE A 54 -8.64 0.39 -18.48
N VAL A 55 -8.24 -0.88 -18.63
CA VAL A 55 -7.59 -1.40 -19.86
C VAL A 55 -8.42 -1.20 -21.12
N LEU A 56 -9.74 -1.15 -20.99
CA LEU A 56 -10.67 -0.90 -22.10
C LEU A 56 -11.07 0.58 -22.22
N ALA A 57 -10.69 1.42 -21.25
CA ALA A 57 -11.12 2.82 -21.17
C ALA A 57 -10.03 3.81 -21.62
N LEU A 58 -8.75 3.48 -21.44
CA LEU A 58 -7.62 4.38 -21.69
C LEU A 58 -6.76 3.96 -22.89
N GLN A 59 -6.41 4.94 -23.72
CA GLN A 59 -5.37 4.79 -24.74
C GLN A 59 -3.97 4.71 -24.09
N VAL A 60 -2.99 4.15 -24.80
CA VAL A 60 -1.62 3.94 -24.31
C VAL A 60 -0.99 5.24 -23.78
N ASN A 61 -1.19 6.36 -24.48
CA ASN A 61 -0.66 7.68 -24.10
C ASN A 61 -1.41 8.35 -22.93
N GLN A 62 -2.59 7.86 -22.55
CA GLN A 62 -3.40 8.41 -21.46
C GLN A 62 -3.03 7.83 -20.09
N TRP A 63 -2.39 6.66 -20.06
CA TRP A 63 -1.98 6.00 -18.81
C TRP A 63 -1.11 6.86 -17.89
N PRO A 64 -0.06 7.57 -18.38
CA PRO A 64 0.73 8.42 -17.52
C PRO A 64 -0.10 9.52 -16.84
N ILE A 65 -1.10 10.08 -17.54
CA ILE A 65 -1.98 11.13 -17.01
C ILE A 65 -2.84 10.54 -15.87
N ALA A 66 -3.53 9.43 -16.14
CA ALA A 66 -4.37 8.76 -15.14
C ALA A 66 -3.58 8.28 -13.91
N ILE A 67 -2.38 7.73 -14.12
CA ILE A 67 -1.51 7.29 -13.03
C ILE A 67 -1.06 8.49 -12.18
N ASN A 68 -0.68 9.60 -12.80
CA ASN A 68 -0.30 10.80 -12.05
C ASN A 68 -1.45 11.34 -11.21
N GLU A 69 -2.68 11.32 -11.73
CA GLU A 69 -3.86 11.78 -11.00
C GLU A 69 -4.20 10.85 -9.83
N ILE A 70 -4.12 9.53 -10.02
CA ILE A 70 -4.29 8.55 -8.93
C ILE A 70 -3.22 8.74 -7.85
N LEU A 71 -1.96 8.93 -8.25
CA LEU A 71 -0.86 9.17 -7.32
C LEU A 71 -1.03 10.49 -6.55
N ARG A 72 -1.59 11.53 -7.19
CA ARG A 72 -1.84 12.83 -6.54
C ARG A 72 -2.82 12.72 -5.39
N VAL A 73 -3.94 12.03 -5.59
CA VAL A 73 -4.99 11.90 -4.55
C VAL A 73 -4.67 10.82 -3.52
N THR A 74 -3.71 9.93 -3.80
CA THR A 74 -3.26 8.89 -2.86
C THR A 74 -2.22 9.46 -1.90
N LYS A 75 -2.39 9.25 -0.59
CA LYS A 75 -1.40 9.61 0.41
C LYS A 75 -0.04 8.97 0.13
N PRO A 76 1.06 9.65 0.41
CA PRO A 76 2.38 9.08 0.25
C PRO A 76 2.58 8.00 1.32
N GLY A 77 2.99 6.81 0.88
CA GLY A 77 3.24 5.68 1.77
C GLY A 77 4.72 5.31 1.86
N VAL A 78 4.95 4.03 2.14
CA VAL A 78 6.28 3.40 2.23
C VAL A 78 7.17 3.73 1.03
N HIS A 79 6.61 3.76 -0.19
CA HIS A 79 7.38 4.06 -1.40
C HIS A 79 8.05 5.44 -1.36
N SER A 80 7.35 6.47 -0.87
CA SER A 80 7.89 7.83 -0.76
C SER A 80 9.01 7.89 0.28
N ALA A 81 8.86 7.21 1.42
CA ALA A 81 9.88 7.13 2.44
C ALA A 81 11.13 6.39 1.95
N CYS A 82 10.97 5.27 1.24
CA CYS A 82 12.07 4.53 0.63
C CYS A 82 12.81 5.39 -0.40
N LYS A 83 12.08 6.06 -1.31
CA LYS A 83 12.68 6.94 -2.32
C LYS A 83 13.50 8.09 -1.68
N ALA A 84 12.98 8.72 -0.63
CA ALA A 84 13.69 9.77 0.10
C ALA A 84 15.01 9.28 0.74
N ARG A 85 15.14 7.97 0.97
CA ARG A 85 16.34 7.31 1.53
C ARG A 85 17.21 6.64 0.46
N GLY A 86 16.88 6.78 -0.83
CA GLY A 86 17.57 6.06 -1.92
C GLY A 86 17.36 4.54 -1.89
N GLN A 87 16.28 4.07 -1.27
CA GLN A 87 15.94 2.64 -1.16
C GLN A 87 14.94 2.24 -2.25
N ASP A 88 15.11 1.02 -2.79
CA ASP A 88 14.10 0.39 -3.65
C ASP A 88 13.16 -0.49 -2.78
N PRO A 89 11.88 -0.12 -2.60
CA PRO A 89 10.94 -0.93 -1.83
C PRO A 89 10.63 -2.29 -2.48
N ARG A 90 11.10 -2.53 -3.71
CA ARG A 90 10.94 -3.79 -4.45
C ARG A 90 12.25 -4.57 -4.57
N ILE A 91 13.30 -4.16 -3.84
CA ILE A 91 14.63 -4.78 -3.92
C ILE A 91 14.58 -6.29 -3.69
N ALA A 92 13.62 -6.77 -2.88
CA ALA A 92 13.40 -8.18 -2.60
C ALA A 92 13.19 -9.03 -3.87
N LEU A 93 12.58 -8.47 -4.92
CA LEU A 93 12.36 -9.13 -6.22
C LEU A 93 13.63 -9.26 -7.05
N GLN A 94 14.68 -8.49 -6.71
CA GLN A 94 15.96 -8.47 -7.42
C GLN A 94 17.04 -9.24 -6.66
N LEU A 95 16.79 -9.67 -5.42
CA LEU A 95 17.81 -10.27 -4.56
C LEU A 95 18.48 -11.49 -5.20
N GLU A 96 17.71 -12.37 -5.83
CA GLU A 96 18.27 -13.58 -6.46
C GLU A 96 19.25 -13.23 -7.58
N LYS A 97 18.88 -12.26 -8.43
CA LYS A 97 19.74 -11.73 -9.48
C LYS A 97 20.99 -11.07 -8.90
N LEU A 98 20.84 -10.24 -7.87
CA LEU A 98 21.97 -9.58 -7.21
C LEU A 98 22.95 -10.58 -6.59
N VAL A 99 22.44 -11.67 -6.02
CA VAL A 99 23.27 -12.77 -5.49
C VAL A 99 23.97 -13.52 -6.61
N SER A 100 23.30 -13.80 -7.74
CA SER A 100 23.91 -14.55 -8.85
C SER A 100 24.99 -13.75 -9.58
N GLU A 101 24.86 -12.43 -9.64
CA GLU A 101 25.89 -11.52 -10.17
C GLU A 101 27.09 -11.35 -9.23
N ASN A 102 26.96 -11.77 -7.96
CA ASN A 102 28.05 -11.71 -6.98
C ASN A 102 29.07 -12.83 -7.22
N LYS A 103 30.34 -12.46 -7.44
CA LYS A 103 31.41 -13.43 -7.71
C LYS A 103 31.68 -14.37 -6.52
N GLN A 104 31.40 -13.95 -5.30
CA GLN A 104 31.69 -14.67 -4.05
C GLN A 104 30.52 -15.47 -3.49
N ALA A 105 29.33 -15.38 -4.10
CA ALA A 105 28.15 -16.09 -3.63
C ALA A 105 27.48 -16.86 -4.75
N THR A 106 26.72 -17.87 -4.38
CA THR A 106 25.83 -18.61 -5.27
C THR A 106 24.46 -18.67 -4.62
N SER A 107 23.41 -18.27 -5.34
CA SER A 107 22.04 -18.49 -4.89
C SER A 107 21.74 -19.98 -4.93
N VAL A 108 21.18 -20.51 -3.85
CA VAL A 108 20.83 -21.93 -3.71
C VAL A 108 19.33 -22.13 -3.74
N GLN A 109 18.59 -21.19 -3.17
CA GLN A 109 17.15 -21.28 -3.09
C GLN A 109 16.54 -19.89 -3.03
N SER A 110 15.45 -19.72 -3.76
CA SER A 110 14.56 -18.57 -3.64
C SER A 110 13.18 -19.04 -3.24
N ASP A 111 12.51 -18.28 -2.39
CA ASP A 111 11.21 -18.63 -1.84
C ASP A 111 10.33 -17.38 -1.72
N TYR A 112 9.03 -17.58 -1.85
CA TYR A 112 8.02 -16.56 -1.64
C TYR A 112 7.00 -17.09 -0.63
N ARG A 113 6.97 -16.47 0.54
CA ARG A 113 6.13 -16.92 1.65
C ARG A 113 5.21 -15.82 2.13
N SER A 114 4.00 -16.23 2.48
CA SER A 114 3.06 -15.39 3.22
C SER A 114 3.03 -15.79 4.69
N VAL A 115 2.90 -14.81 5.57
CA VAL A 115 2.59 -15.02 6.98
C VAL A 115 1.28 -14.33 7.29
N ASP A 116 0.31 -15.11 7.76
CA ASP A 116 -0.90 -14.58 8.41
C ASP A 116 -0.49 -13.89 9.71
N MET A 117 -0.65 -12.57 9.73
CA MET A 117 -0.23 -11.70 10.82
C MET A 117 -1.14 -11.84 12.05
N ALA A 118 -2.35 -12.38 11.88
CA ALA A 118 -3.28 -12.68 12.96
C ALA A 118 -3.08 -14.08 13.56
N SER A 119 -2.21 -14.92 12.99
CA SER A 119 -2.05 -16.33 13.42
C SER A 119 -1.42 -16.53 14.80
N ASN A 120 -0.96 -15.46 15.46
CA ASN A 120 -0.35 -15.47 16.80
C ASN A 120 0.91 -16.37 16.97
N THR A 121 1.43 -16.91 15.87
CA THR A 121 2.68 -17.66 15.82
C THR A 121 3.87 -16.77 16.19
N LYS A 122 5.00 -17.38 16.58
CA LYS A 122 6.24 -16.63 16.85
C LYS A 122 6.66 -15.78 15.65
N THR A 123 6.62 -16.37 14.46
CA THR A 123 6.95 -15.68 13.20
C THR A 123 5.99 -14.52 12.92
N ALA A 124 4.68 -14.69 13.11
CA ALA A 124 3.72 -13.60 12.96
C ALA A 124 4.00 -12.44 13.94
N LYS A 125 4.29 -12.74 15.22
CA LYS A 125 4.64 -11.72 16.22
C LYS A 125 5.90 -10.94 15.84
N MET A 126 6.91 -11.62 15.30
CA MET A 126 8.13 -10.96 14.82
C MET A 126 7.82 -10.01 13.66
N PHE A 127 7.07 -10.46 12.65
CA PHE A 127 6.69 -9.59 11.55
C PHE A 127 5.78 -8.43 11.95
N VAL A 128 4.85 -8.63 12.89
CA VAL A 128 4.05 -7.53 13.46
C VAL A 128 4.97 -6.49 14.10
N TRP A 129 5.98 -6.91 14.87
CA TRP A 129 6.97 -6.00 15.43
C TRP A 129 7.79 -5.29 14.34
N ASP A 130 8.28 -6.02 13.34
CA ASP A 130 9.05 -5.45 12.22
C ASP A 130 8.26 -4.36 11.48
N TRP A 131 6.97 -4.60 11.22
CA TRP A 131 6.10 -3.61 10.58
C TRP A 131 5.89 -2.37 11.45
N ILE A 132 5.69 -2.54 12.76
CA ILE A 132 5.52 -1.41 13.68
C ILE A 132 6.80 -0.56 13.74
N GLU A 133 7.97 -1.17 13.88
CA GLU A 133 9.23 -0.43 13.90
C GLU A 133 9.56 0.20 12.54
N THR A 134 9.24 -0.48 11.44
CA THR A 134 9.39 0.06 10.08
C THR A 134 8.58 1.34 9.92
N ILE A 135 7.28 1.31 10.24
CA ILE A 135 6.39 2.46 10.12
C ILE A 135 6.83 3.57 11.07
N LYS A 136 7.14 3.24 12.33
CA LYS A 136 7.67 4.20 13.31
C LYS A 136 8.92 4.91 12.79
N SER A 137 9.84 4.19 12.14
CA SER A 137 11.03 4.79 11.53
C SER A 137 10.70 5.74 10.37
N MET A 138 9.58 5.52 9.67
CA MET A 138 9.16 6.32 8.51
C MET A 138 8.35 7.55 8.91
N LEU A 139 7.67 7.54 10.06
CA LEU A 139 6.83 8.64 10.53
C LEU A 139 7.50 10.02 10.44
N PRO A 140 8.79 10.23 10.78
CA PRO A 140 9.43 11.55 10.63
C PRO A 140 9.40 12.11 9.20
N VAL A 141 9.25 11.26 8.18
CA VAL A 141 9.23 11.66 6.76
C VAL A 141 7.80 11.80 6.23
N ILE A 142 6.88 10.98 6.70
CA ILE A 142 5.53 10.86 6.11
C ILE A 142 4.39 11.33 7.02
N ALA A 143 4.62 11.55 8.32
CA ALA A 143 3.55 11.83 9.30
C ALA A 143 2.74 13.09 8.95
N SER A 144 3.39 14.23 8.69
CA SER A 144 2.68 15.46 8.32
C SER A 144 1.87 15.30 7.03
N LYS A 145 2.41 14.55 6.05
CA LYS A 145 1.69 14.23 4.81
C LYS A 145 0.51 13.27 5.00
N MET A 146 0.49 12.55 6.12
CA MET A 146 -0.62 11.69 6.54
C MET A 146 -1.62 12.44 7.43
N GLY A 147 -1.37 13.72 7.75
CA GLY A 147 -2.16 14.51 8.69
C GLY A 147 -1.95 14.13 10.16
N ILE A 148 -0.77 13.60 10.49
CA ILE A 148 -0.38 13.20 11.84
C ILE A 148 0.66 14.20 12.35
N GLU A 149 0.26 15.08 13.26
CA GLU A 149 1.10 16.22 13.69
C GLU A 149 1.64 16.03 15.11
N THR A 150 0.93 15.31 15.97
CA THR A 150 1.25 15.14 17.40
C THR A 150 1.83 13.76 17.73
N GLU A 151 2.55 13.65 18.85
CA GLU A 151 3.05 12.35 19.33
C GLU A 151 1.92 11.42 19.77
N GLU A 152 0.84 11.99 20.31
CA GLU A 152 -0.37 11.28 20.68
C GLU A 152 -1.03 10.63 19.45
N GLU A 153 -1.15 11.37 18.34
CA GLU A 153 -1.67 10.83 17.07
C GLU A 153 -0.75 9.77 16.48
N ARG A 154 0.58 9.94 16.56
CA ARG A 154 1.56 8.92 16.12
C ARG A 154 1.39 7.62 16.89
N LYS A 155 1.26 7.71 18.22
CA LYS A 155 1.03 6.55 19.08
C LYS A 155 -0.30 5.88 18.75
N ALA A 156 -1.39 6.65 18.64
CA ALA A 156 -2.71 6.14 18.29
C ALA A 156 -2.71 5.45 16.91
N TYR A 157 -1.97 6.00 15.94
CA TYR A 157 -1.79 5.40 14.63
C TYR A 157 -1.08 4.03 14.71
N LEU A 158 0.02 3.93 15.44
CA LEU A 158 0.76 2.67 15.62
C LEU A 158 -0.08 1.62 16.37
N ASP A 159 -0.84 2.03 17.39
CA ASP A 159 -1.74 1.12 18.11
C ASP A 159 -2.85 0.60 17.20
N LYS A 160 -3.46 1.48 16.39
CA LYS A 160 -4.46 1.10 15.38
C LYS A 160 -3.87 0.18 14.31
N LEU A 161 -2.65 0.45 13.83
CA LEU A 161 -1.94 -0.39 12.88
C LEU A 161 -1.71 -1.79 13.47
N LYS A 162 -1.19 -1.87 14.69
CA LYS A 162 -0.96 -3.14 15.38
C LYS A 162 -2.25 -3.93 15.56
N TYR A 163 -3.33 -3.26 15.95
CA TYR A 163 -4.64 -3.87 16.06
C TYR A 163 -5.09 -4.44 14.71
N GLY A 164 -5.01 -3.64 13.64
CA GLY A 164 -5.34 -4.07 12.28
C GLY A 164 -4.55 -5.29 11.85
N LEU A 165 -3.23 -5.28 12.03
CA LEU A 165 -2.35 -6.40 11.65
C LEU A 165 -2.69 -7.70 12.39
N THR A 166 -3.25 -7.62 13.60
CA THR A 166 -3.49 -8.80 14.45
C THR A 166 -4.95 -9.24 14.52
N HIS A 167 -5.89 -8.43 14.04
CA HIS A 167 -7.35 -8.69 14.15
C HIS A 167 -8.09 -8.64 12.81
N SER A 168 -7.37 -8.56 11.70
CA SER A 168 -7.95 -8.65 10.35
C SER A 168 -7.27 -9.76 9.55
N ASN A 169 -7.83 -10.10 8.38
CA ASN A 169 -7.16 -10.94 7.40
C ASN A 169 -5.96 -10.21 6.76
N SER A 170 -4.95 -9.93 7.58
CA SER A 170 -3.72 -9.26 7.21
C SER A 170 -2.61 -10.28 6.97
N TYR A 171 -2.00 -10.21 5.79
CA TYR A 171 -0.88 -11.06 5.42
C TYR A 171 0.33 -10.19 5.08
N THR A 172 1.50 -10.60 5.54
CA THR A 172 2.75 -10.08 4.98
C THR A 172 3.35 -11.10 4.04
N TYR A 173 3.96 -10.62 2.96
CA TYR A 173 4.54 -11.46 1.92
C TYR A 173 6.02 -11.12 1.76
N MET A 174 6.87 -12.14 1.82
CA MET A 174 8.31 -11.97 1.82
C MET A 174 8.94 -12.83 0.75
N ASN A 175 9.83 -12.22 -0.04
CA ASN A 175 10.79 -12.98 -0.85
C ASN A 175 12.01 -13.27 0.03
N ALA A 176 12.51 -14.49 -0.03
CA ALA A 176 13.72 -14.91 0.64
C ALA A 176 14.67 -15.55 -0.37
N VAL A 177 15.95 -15.24 -0.26
CA VAL A 177 17.01 -15.85 -1.07
C VAL A 177 18.07 -16.39 -0.12
N THR A 178 18.35 -17.68 -0.23
CA THR A 178 19.43 -18.35 0.49
C THR A 178 20.64 -18.41 -0.42
N ALA A 179 21.77 -17.88 0.04
CA ALA A 179 23.03 -17.88 -0.69
C ALA A 179 24.13 -18.57 0.11
N ILE A 180 25.02 -19.27 -0.58
CA ILE A 180 26.24 -19.86 0.00
C ILE A 180 27.44 -19.09 -0.55
N LYS A 181 28.39 -18.79 0.33
CA LYS A 181 29.67 -18.22 -0.06
C LYS A 181 30.51 -19.28 -0.77
N LYS A 182 31.08 -18.92 -1.92
CA LYS A 182 32.02 -19.79 -2.65
C LYS A 182 33.35 -19.93 -1.90
#